data_AF-A0A967Q359-F1
#
_entry.id   AF-A0A967Q359-F1
#
_cell.length_a   1.000
_cell.length_b   1.000
_cell.length_c   1.000
_cell.angle_alpha   90.00
_cell.angle_beta   90.00
_cell.angle_gamma   90.00
#
_symmetry.space_group_name_H-M   'P 1'
#
loop_
_entity.id
_entity.type
_entity.pdbx_description
1 polymer ?
#
loop_
_entity_poly.entity_id
_entity_poly.type
_entity_poly.pdbx_seq_one_letter_code
_entity_poly.pdbx_strand_id
1 'polypeptide(L)'
;METLVSDYLGELIGPFVDPQKRVFIGYLGAALVIALSVQLIGSRATLRQAVRDLFARRVWISASALGDYKILLINQAVMMGVAPRLITKLALATLLFEALHVWFDGRTILWPAAPAWMIAGLFTLCLFLLDDAAKYLVHRALHRVPLLWCFHRVHHTAETLTPLTVYRTHPVEAVIFALRSVLVQAIAVAGFLYFFGGRAELVTILGANVFLFLFNVAGSNLRHSHVWISYGRIIERLLISPAQHQIHHSLERRHHDRNFGAVLAIWDWMGGSLCLAERGRAFSFGVDDGTAPRHDLKSLYLTPFADAARILMRILTSGMSSMTGSFLFRRRRRSVVGG
;
A
#
# COMPACT_ATOMS: atom_id res chain seq x y z
N MET A 1 30.10 -15.05 -3.24
CA MET A 1 29.31 -15.27 -2.01
C MET A 1 29.29 -14.02 -1.15
N GLU A 2 30.44 -13.38 -0.91
CA GLU A 2 30.52 -12.10 -0.16
C GLU A 2 29.68 -10.98 -0.79
N THR A 3 29.70 -10.85 -2.13
CA THR A 3 28.88 -9.87 -2.86
C THR A 3 27.38 -10.08 -2.67
N LEU A 4 26.90 -11.32 -2.83
CA LEU A 4 25.48 -11.66 -2.66
C LEU A 4 24.97 -11.36 -1.24
N VAL A 5 25.77 -11.68 -0.22
CA VAL A 5 25.43 -11.39 1.17
C VAL A 5 25.40 -9.87 1.41
N SER A 6 26.40 -9.15 0.91
CA SER A 6 26.44 -7.68 0.99
C SER A 6 25.23 -7.03 0.31
N ASP A 7 24.88 -7.49 -0.89
CA ASP A 7 23.73 -6.98 -1.65
C ASP A 7 22.42 -7.25 -0.92
N TYR A 8 22.23 -8.47 -0.38
CA TYR A 8 21.05 -8.80 0.41
C TYR A 8 20.94 -7.95 1.68
N LEU A 9 22.05 -7.73 2.40
CA LEU A 9 22.07 -6.84 3.56
C LEU A 9 21.75 -5.39 3.17
N GLY A 10 22.24 -4.94 2.01
CA GLY A 10 21.90 -3.65 1.41
C GLY A 10 20.42 -3.50 1.15
N GLU A 11 19.79 -4.49 0.50
CA GLU A 11 18.33 -4.52 0.25
C GLU A 11 17.52 -4.58 1.55
N LEU A 12 18.02 -5.29 2.56
CA LEU A 12 17.35 -5.40 3.86
C LEU A 12 17.38 -4.07 4.65
N ILE A 13 18.51 -3.36 4.64
CA ILE A 13 18.70 -2.10 5.36
C ILE A 13 18.14 -0.91 4.58
N GLY A 14 18.22 -0.95 3.25
CA GLY A 14 17.85 0.13 2.33
C GLY A 14 16.55 0.85 2.70
N PRO A 15 15.44 0.13 2.98
CA PRO A 15 14.18 0.78 3.33
C PRO A 15 14.17 1.62 4.60
N PHE A 16 15.11 1.40 5.51
CA PHE A 16 15.24 2.15 6.76
C PHE A 16 16.11 3.41 6.61
N VAL A 17 16.91 3.51 5.54
CA VAL A 17 17.83 4.64 5.29
C VAL A 17 17.43 5.48 4.08
N ASP A 18 16.61 4.96 3.16
CA ASP A 18 16.10 5.67 1.99
C ASP A 18 14.83 6.47 2.30
N PRO A 19 14.85 7.82 2.24
CA PRO A 19 13.68 8.67 2.48
C PRO A 19 12.53 8.50 1.49
N GLN A 20 12.74 7.82 0.36
CA GLN A 20 11.65 7.44 -0.55
C GLN A 20 10.83 6.26 0.01
N LYS A 21 11.33 5.57 1.03
CA LYS A 21 10.69 4.41 1.65
C LYS A 21 9.98 4.83 2.92
N ARG A 22 8.78 4.27 3.12
CA ARG A 22 7.89 4.66 4.22
C ARG A 22 8.46 4.38 5.61
N VAL A 23 9.29 3.36 5.76
CA VAL A 23 9.90 2.98 7.05
C VAL A 23 11.27 3.63 7.28
N PHE A 24 11.63 4.63 6.47
CA PHE A 24 12.81 5.45 6.72
C PHE A 24 12.86 5.90 8.19
N ILE A 25 14.03 5.79 8.81
CA ILE A 25 14.21 5.98 10.24
C ILE A 25 13.77 7.37 10.71
N GLY A 26 13.91 8.40 9.87
CA GLY A 26 13.39 9.74 10.15
C GLY A 26 11.86 9.77 10.31
N TYR A 27 11.13 9.04 9.45
CA TYR A 27 9.67 8.94 9.56
C TYR A 27 9.22 8.06 10.74
N LEU A 28 9.99 7.03 11.07
CA LEU A 28 9.73 6.22 12.28
C LEU A 28 9.95 7.05 13.55
N GLY A 29 11.01 7.86 13.60
CA GLY A 29 11.27 8.80 14.69
C GLY A 29 10.15 9.84 14.83
N ALA A 30 9.72 10.46 13.72
CA ALA A 30 8.60 11.40 13.74
C ALA A 30 7.29 10.74 14.22
N ALA A 31 6.99 9.54 13.73
CA ALA A 31 5.83 8.76 14.18
C ALA A 31 5.91 8.43 15.69
N LEU A 32 7.08 8.09 16.23
CA LEU A 32 7.27 7.84 17.65
C LEU A 32 7.00 9.10 18.50
N VAL A 33 7.50 10.26 18.07
CA VAL A 33 7.24 11.54 18.74
C VAL A 33 5.73 11.86 18.75
N ILE A 34 5.05 11.67 17.62
CA ILE A 34 3.59 11.85 17.52
C ILE A 34 2.87 10.87 18.47
N ALA A 35 3.24 9.59 18.45
CA ALA A 35 2.64 8.57 19.30
C ALA A 35 2.80 8.85 20.80
N LEU A 36 4.00 9.27 21.22
CA LEU A 36 4.27 9.70 22.59
C LEU A 36 3.42 10.92 22.94
N SER A 37 3.34 11.91 22.05
CA SER A 37 2.53 13.12 22.27
C SER A 37 1.04 12.79 22.46
N VAL A 38 0.51 11.87 21.67
CA VAL A 38 -0.88 11.38 21.80
C VAL A 38 -1.12 10.72 23.17
N GLN A 39 -0.19 9.89 23.63
CA GLN A 39 -0.31 9.24 24.95
C GLN A 39 -0.19 10.23 26.11
N LEU A 40 0.79 11.13 26.05
CA LEU A 40 1.07 12.10 27.12
C LEU A 40 -0.01 13.18 27.23
N ILE A 41 -0.44 13.74 26.10
CA ILE A 41 -1.35 14.89 26.05
C ILE A 41 -2.80 14.42 25.90
N GLY A 42 -3.06 13.52 24.95
CA GLY A 42 -4.41 13.05 24.64
C GLY A 42 -4.96 12.10 25.70
N SER A 43 -4.18 11.06 26.05
CA SER A 43 -4.58 10.06 27.06
C SER A 43 -4.17 10.42 28.49
N ARG A 44 -3.42 11.51 28.70
CA ARG A 44 -2.86 11.92 29.99
C ARG A 44 -2.05 10.83 30.70
N ALA A 45 -1.39 9.95 29.93
CA ALA A 45 -0.53 8.91 30.47
C ALA A 45 0.78 9.52 30.99
N THR A 46 1.39 8.88 31.99
CA THR A 46 2.77 9.20 32.37
C THR A 46 3.75 8.74 31.29
N LEU A 47 4.95 9.34 31.21
CA LEU A 47 5.98 8.91 30.26
C LEU A 47 6.32 7.42 30.38
N ARG A 48 6.39 6.91 31.62
CA ARG A 48 6.64 5.48 31.88
C ARG A 48 5.54 4.58 31.31
N GLN A 49 4.27 4.97 31.47
CA GLN A 49 3.14 4.23 30.89
C GLN A 49 3.16 4.30 29.37
N ALA A 50 3.37 5.49 28.79
CA ALA A 50 3.43 5.69 27.34
C ALA A 50 4.52 4.81 26.70
N VAL A 51 5.75 4.82 27.24
CA VAL A 51 6.84 3.97 26.74
C VAL A 51 6.52 2.50 26.88
N ARG A 52 6.02 2.06 28.05
CA ARG A 52 5.65 0.66 28.29
C ARG A 52 4.60 0.18 27.30
N ASP A 53 3.60 1.00 27.00
CA ASP A 53 2.49 0.63 26.14
C ASP A 53 2.90 0.62 24.66
N LEU A 54 3.68 1.63 24.21
CA LEU A 54 4.20 1.71 22.84
C LEU A 54 5.17 0.57 22.51
N PHE A 55 5.98 0.13 23.47
CA PHE A 55 6.96 -0.95 23.30
C PHE A 55 6.53 -2.25 23.98
N ALA A 56 5.23 -2.44 24.18
CA ALA A 56 4.73 -3.64 24.86
C ALA A 56 5.11 -4.91 24.08
N ARG A 57 5.61 -5.93 24.79
CA ARG A 57 6.02 -7.21 24.18
C ARG A 57 4.87 -7.89 23.41
N ARG A 58 3.63 -7.73 23.87
CA ARG A 58 2.42 -8.23 23.18
C ARG A 58 2.21 -7.62 21.78
N VAL A 59 2.87 -6.50 21.47
CA VAL A 59 2.82 -5.85 20.15
C VAL A 59 4.01 -6.33 19.31
N TRP A 60 5.23 -6.17 19.81
CA TRP A 60 6.45 -6.36 19.01
C TRP A 60 6.96 -7.80 18.94
N ILE A 61 6.50 -8.68 19.84
CA ILE A 61 6.92 -10.09 19.92
C ILE A 61 5.69 -11.01 19.80
N SER A 62 4.57 -10.50 19.27
CA SER A 62 3.42 -11.36 18.97
C SER A 62 3.71 -12.28 17.79
N ALA A 63 2.97 -13.39 17.69
CA ALA A 63 3.06 -14.28 16.54
C ALA A 63 2.80 -13.52 15.21
N SER A 64 1.89 -12.55 15.24
CA SER A 64 1.61 -11.65 14.12
C SER A 64 2.83 -10.82 13.71
N ALA A 65 3.47 -10.13 14.66
CA ALA A 65 4.63 -9.28 14.37
C ALA A 65 5.85 -10.10 13.92
N LEU A 66 6.07 -11.27 14.52
CA LEU A 66 7.11 -12.21 14.06
C LEU A 66 6.84 -12.70 12.62
N GLY A 67 5.57 -12.83 12.22
CA GLY A 67 5.18 -13.08 10.83
C GLY A 67 5.63 -11.98 9.89
N ASP A 68 5.44 -10.70 10.27
CA ASP A 68 5.89 -9.54 9.49
C ASP A 68 7.41 -9.59 9.25
N TYR A 69 8.19 -9.89 10.29
CA TYR A 69 9.66 -9.91 10.20
C TYR A 69 10.18 -11.04 9.33
N LYS A 70 9.56 -12.22 9.43
CA LYS A 70 9.91 -13.36 8.57
C LYS A 70 9.61 -13.06 7.10
N ILE A 71 8.42 -12.49 6.82
CA ILE A 71 8.06 -12.10 5.45
C ILE A 71 9.02 -11.02 4.94
N LEU A 72 9.35 -10.00 5.73
CA LEU A 72 10.32 -8.97 5.36
C LEU A 72 11.65 -9.60 4.91
N LEU A 73 12.25 -10.47 5.74
CA LEU A 73 13.52 -11.13 5.43
C LEU A 73 13.45 -11.95 4.14
N ILE A 74 12.42 -12.80 4.02
CA ILE A 74 12.27 -13.70 2.87
C ILE A 74 11.98 -12.91 1.58
N ASN A 75 11.06 -11.94 1.65
CA ASN A 75 10.66 -11.17 0.48
C ASN A 75 11.79 -10.31 -0.06
N GLN A 76 12.72 -9.83 0.78
CA GLN A 76 13.88 -9.11 0.26
C GLN A 76 14.74 -10.01 -0.64
N ALA A 77 14.99 -11.26 -0.24
CA ALA A 77 15.70 -12.21 -1.09
C ALA A 77 14.91 -12.54 -2.38
N VAL A 78 13.59 -12.74 -2.27
CA VAL A 78 12.72 -13.01 -3.43
C VAL A 78 12.74 -11.83 -4.40
N MET A 79 12.56 -10.61 -3.91
CA MET A 79 12.50 -9.42 -4.75
C MET A 79 13.86 -9.02 -5.33
N MET A 80 14.97 -9.31 -4.64
CA MET A 80 16.31 -9.18 -5.22
C MET A 80 16.45 -10.03 -6.50
N GLY A 81 15.83 -11.20 -6.54
CA GLY A 81 15.73 -12.01 -7.76
C GLY A 81 14.69 -11.47 -8.76
N VAL A 82 13.50 -11.11 -8.32
CA VAL A 82 12.41 -10.76 -9.25
C VAL A 82 12.57 -9.35 -9.85
N ALA A 83 12.95 -8.35 -9.05
CA ALA A 83 12.94 -6.95 -9.46
C ALA A 83 13.81 -6.63 -10.69
N PRO A 84 15.04 -7.15 -10.83
CA PRO A 84 15.87 -6.90 -12.02
C PRO A 84 15.29 -7.47 -13.33
N ARG A 85 14.34 -8.42 -13.24
CA ARG A 85 13.68 -9.04 -14.40
C ARG A 85 12.42 -8.30 -14.83
N LEU A 86 11.96 -7.34 -14.03
CA LEU A 86 10.83 -6.50 -14.38
C LEU A 86 11.29 -5.40 -15.34
N ILE A 87 10.39 -4.99 -16.23
CA ILE A 87 10.62 -3.80 -17.05
C ILE A 87 10.91 -2.60 -16.14
N THR A 88 11.99 -1.88 -16.41
CA THR A 88 12.38 -0.75 -15.58
C THR A 88 11.56 0.49 -15.94
N LYS A 89 11.39 1.38 -14.96
CA LYS A 89 10.76 2.70 -15.19
C LYS A 89 11.46 3.48 -16.32
N LEU A 90 12.79 3.39 -16.41
CA LEU A 90 13.56 4.08 -17.43
C LEU A 90 13.28 3.52 -18.82
N ALA A 91 13.32 2.19 -18.97
CA ALA A 91 13.02 1.55 -20.25
C ALA A 91 11.61 1.91 -20.75
N LEU A 92 10.60 1.80 -19.89
CA LEU A 92 9.23 2.14 -20.27
C LEU A 92 9.05 3.65 -20.54
N ALA A 93 9.69 4.52 -19.75
CA ALA A 93 9.63 5.97 -19.97
C ALA A 93 10.26 6.35 -21.31
N THR A 94 11.40 5.76 -21.69
CA THR A 94 12.03 5.99 -22.99
C THR A 94 11.12 5.53 -24.13
N LEU A 95 10.55 4.32 -24.05
CA LEU A 95 9.62 3.83 -25.07
C LEU A 95 8.41 4.76 -25.27
N LEU A 96 7.81 5.23 -24.17
CA LEU A 96 6.69 6.17 -24.23
C LEU A 96 7.12 7.54 -24.77
N PHE A 97 8.30 8.02 -24.40
CA PHE A 97 8.85 9.29 -24.87
C PHE A 97 9.10 9.27 -26.39
N GLU A 98 9.67 8.19 -26.91
CA GLU A 98 9.86 8.00 -28.36
C GLU A 98 8.52 7.86 -29.09
N ALA A 99 7.57 7.11 -28.52
CA ALA A 99 6.22 7.00 -29.09
C ALA A 99 5.52 8.36 -29.21
N LEU A 100 5.69 9.25 -28.22
CA LEU A 100 5.17 10.62 -28.28
C LEU A 100 5.80 11.45 -29.41
N HIS A 101 7.10 11.28 -29.70
CA HIS A 101 7.74 11.97 -30.84
C HIS A 101 7.15 11.55 -32.19
N VAL A 102 6.80 10.27 -32.32
CA VAL A 102 6.16 9.73 -33.53
C VAL A 102 4.74 10.26 -33.68
N TRP A 103 3.95 10.31 -32.60
CA TRP A 103 2.54 10.71 -32.67
C TRP A 103 2.33 12.20 -32.88
N PHE A 104 3.26 13.04 -32.43
CA PHE A 104 3.14 14.50 -32.45
C PHE A 104 4.14 15.17 -33.40
N ASP A 105 4.73 14.41 -34.33
CA ASP A 105 5.62 14.87 -35.40
C ASP A 105 6.73 15.84 -34.92
N GLY A 106 7.53 15.39 -33.94
CA GLY A 106 8.63 16.16 -33.38
C GLY A 106 8.41 16.56 -31.91
N ARG A 107 8.99 17.69 -31.47
CA ARG A 107 8.89 18.17 -30.08
C ARG A 107 7.92 19.34 -29.96
N THR A 108 6.75 19.06 -29.38
CA THR A 108 5.81 20.12 -28.97
C THR A 108 6.13 20.56 -27.55
N ILE A 109 6.72 21.75 -27.38
CA ILE A 109 6.92 22.35 -26.05
C ILE A 109 5.70 23.20 -25.68
N LEU A 110 4.92 22.71 -24.71
CA LEU A 110 3.81 23.45 -24.14
C LEU A 110 4.32 24.53 -23.18
N TRP A 111 3.62 25.67 -23.20
CA TRP A 111 3.88 26.85 -22.36
C TRP A 111 5.38 27.20 -22.28
N PRO A 112 6.04 27.57 -23.39
CA PRO A 112 7.48 27.83 -23.40
C PRO A 112 7.89 28.97 -22.47
N ALA A 113 7.02 29.97 -22.28
CA ALA A 113 7.26 31.10 -21.37
C ALA A 113 6.98 30.78 -19.88
N ALA A 114 6.42 29.60 -19.56
CA ALA A 114 6.16 29.23 -18.17
C ALA A 114 7.47 29.07 -17.39
N PRO A 115 7.54 29.61 -16.15
CA PRO A 115 8.73 29.49 -15.33
C PRO A 115 8.95 28.04 -14.87
N ALA A 116 10.21 27.64 -14.74
CA ALA A 116 10.58 26.26 -14.43
C ALA A 116 9.98 25.74 -13.11
N TRP A 117 9.92 26.58 -12.06
CA TRP A 117 9.34 26.20 -10.77
C TRP A 117 7.85 25.82 -10.87
N MET A 118 7.11 26.44 -11.79
CA MET A 118 5.70 26.14 -11.99
C MET A 118 5.54 24.78 -12.67
N ILE A 119 6.35 24.49 -13.70
CA ILE A 119 6.37 23.18 -14.35
C ILE A 119 6.80 22.08 -13.39
N ALA A 120 7.83 22.33 -12.58
CA ALA A 120 8.28 21.38 -11.56
C ALA A 120 7.20 21.10 -10.51
N GLY A 121 6.49 22.13 -10.05
CA GLY A 121 5.35 21.99 -9.14
C GLY A 121 4.22 21.17 -9.75
N LEU A 122 3.85 21.44 -11.00
CA LEU A 122 2.83 20.69 -11.74
C LEU A 122 3.23 19.23 -11.95
N PHE A 123 4.49 18.97 -12.31
CA PHE A 123 4.99 17.62 -12.48
C PHE A 123 4.93 16.85 -11.16
N THR A 124 5.40 17.47 -10.09
CA THR A 124 5.43 16.87 -8.74
C THR A 124 4.02 16.55 -8.24
N LEU A 125 3.07 17.46 -8.44
CA LEU A 125 1.67 17.26 -8.07
C LEU A 125 1.01 16.19 -8.95
N CYS A 126 1.23 16.22 -10.26
CA CYS A 126 0.68 15.24 -11.18
C CYS A 126 1.17 13.82 -10.86
N LEU A 127 2.47 13.64 -10.66
CA LEU A 127 3.04 12.35 -10.27
C LEU A 127 2.46 11.87 -8.94
N PHE A 128 2.33 12.74 -7.94
CA PHE A 128 1.71 12.40 -6.65
C PHE A 128 0.26 11.95 -6.81
N LEU A 129 -0.56 12.72 -7.53
CA LEU A 129 -1.99 12.42 -7.73
C LEU A 129 -2.21 11.13 -8.52
N LEU A 130 -1.47 10.93 -9.62
CA LEU A 130 -1.55 9.71 -10.42
C LEU A 130 -1.14 8.49 -9.60
N ASP A 131 -0.09 8.60 -8.80
CA ASP A 131 0.41 7.49 -8.00
C ASP A 131 -0.51 7.14 -6.81
N ASP A 132 -1.15 8.14 -6.19
CA ASP A 132 -2.15 7.91 -5.13
C ASP A 132 -3.47 7.36 -5.69
N ALA A 133 -3.94 7.86 -6.85
CA ALA A 133 -5.11 7.33 -7.54
C ALA A 133 -4.90 5.88 -7.99
N ALA A 134 -3.74 5.58 -8.57
CA ALA A 134 -3.41 4.21 -8.98
C ALA A 134 -3.19 3.27 -7.79
N LYS A 135 -2.70 3.77 -6.63
CA LYS A 135 -2.72 3.03 -5.34
C LYS A 135 -4.14 2.60 -5.03
N TYR A 136 -5.06 3.56 -5.00
CA TYR A 136 -6.45 3.32 -4.69
C TYR A 136 -7.10 2.28 -5.62
N LEU A 137 -6.91 2.40 -6.94
CA LEU A 137 -7.50 1.48 -7.91
C LEU A 137 -7.00 0.04 -7.75
N VAL A 138 -5.68 -0.14 -7.63
CA VAL A 138 -5.07 -1.45 -7.40
C VAL A 138 -5.54 -2.04 -6.07
N HIS A 139 -5.54 -1.24 -5.01
CA HIS A 139 -5.96 -1.69 -3.68
C HIS A 139 -7.44 -2.11 -3.66
N ARG A 140 -8.31 -1.33 -4.29
CA ARG A 140 -9.72 -1.70 -4.46
C ARG A 140 -9.87 -2.98 -5.28
N ALA A 141 -9.09 -3.16 -6.35
CA ALA A 141 -9.10 -4.40 -7.13
C ALA A 141 -8.64 -5.61 -6.31
N LEU A 142 -7.59 -5.44 -5.49
CA LEU A 142 -7.09 -6.47 -4.57
C LEU A 142 -8.15 -6.94 -3.58
N HIS A 143 -9.06 -6.07 -3.15
CA HIS A 143 -10.22 -6.47 -2.33
C HIS A 143 -11.37 -7.08 -3.13
N ARG A 144 -11.68 -6.51 -4.30
CA ARG A 144 -12.92 -6.85 -5.03
C ARG A 144 -12.79 -8.05 -5.95
N VAL A 145 -11.59 -8.35 -6.45
CA VAL A 145 -11.35 -9.49 -7.34
C VAL A 145 -10.94 -10.69 -6.50
N PRO A 146 -11.72 -11.79 -6.45
CA PRO A 146 -11.46 -12.92 -5.56
C PRO A 146 -10.05 -13.53 -5.71
N LEU A 147 -9.52 -13.57 -6.94
CA LEU A 147 -8.18 -14.07 -7.22
C LEU A 147 -7.09 -13.19 -6.61
N LEU A 148 -7.24 -11.86 -6.70
CA LEU A 148 -6.28 -10.92 -6.14
C LEU A 148 -6.37 -10.89 -4.61
N TRP A 149 -7.58 -11.04 -4.07
CA TRP A 149 -7.82 -11.13 -2.63
C TRP A 149 -7.07 -12.29 -1.97
N CYS A 150 -6.90 -13.43 -2.66
CA CYS A 150 -6.10 -14.54 -2.12
C CYS A 150 -4.71 -14.10 -1.65
N PHE A 151 -4.07 -13.22 -2.42
CA PHE A 151 -2.74 -12.71 -2.11
C PHE A 151 -2.79 -11.53 -1.14
N HIS A 152 -3.72 -10.60 -1.34
CA HIS A 152 -3.83 -9.41 -0.49
C HIS A 152 -4.32 -9.71 0.93
N ARG A 153 -5.10 -10.77 1.11
CA ARG A 153 -5.53 -11.27 2.41
C ARG A 153 -4.35 -11.48 3.36
N VAL A 154 -3.17 -11.88 2.87
CA VAL A 154 -1.96 -12.05 3.67
C VAL A 154 -1.66 -10.80 4.50
N HIS A 155 -1.81 -9.61 3.89
CA HIS A 155 -1.67 -8.33 4.58
C HIS A 155 -2.68 -8.15 5.71
N HIS A 156 -3.94 -8.51 5.46
CA HIS A 156 -5.02 -8.44 6.43
C HIS A 156 -4.98 -9.51 7.53
N THR A 157 -4.16 -10.57 7.40
CA THR A 157 -4.01 -11.56 8.47
C THR A 157 -3.34 -11.02 9.74
N ALA A 158 -2.78 -9.81 9.69
CA ALA A 158 -2.14 -9.19 10.84
C ALA A 158 -3.14 -8.92 11.97
N GLU A 159 -2.97 -9.60 13.11
CA GLU A 159 -3.77 -9.37 14.33
C GLU A 159 -3.21 -8.22 15.16
N THR A 160 -1.92 -7.92 14.98
CA THR A 160 -1.21 -6.80 15.58
C THR A 160 -0.54 -5.99 14.48
N LEU A 161 -0.84 -4.69 14.44
CA LEU A 161 -0.21 -3.77 13.50
C LEU A 161 1.03 -3.12 14.12
N THR A 162 2.12 -3.15 13.36
CA THR A 162 3.35 -2.39 13.58
C THR A 162 3.77 -1.71 12.28
N PRO A 163 4.66 -0.70 12.29
CA PRO A 163 5.10 -0.07 11.04
C PRO A 163 5.62 -1.09 10.01
N LEU A 164 6.18 -2.21 10.47
CA LEU A 164 6.69 -3.31 9.65
C LEU A 164 5.60 -4.18 9.02
N THR A 165 4.35 -4.08 9.45
CA THR A 165 3.21 -4.74 8.80
C THR A 165 3.01 -4.27 7.35
N VAL A 166 3.59 -3.13 6.95
CA VAL A 166 3.66 -2.73 5.54
C VAL A 166 4.39 -3.75 4.66
N TYR A 167 5.27 -4.57 5.22
CA TYR A 167 6.00 -5.63 4.52
C TYR A 167 5.31 -6.98 4.55
N ARG A 168 4.18 -7.09 5.24
CA ARG A 168 3.33 -8.28 5.23
C ARG A 168 2.58 -8.36 3.91
N THR A 169 3.32 -8.56 2.83
CA THR A 169 2.84 -8.46 1.46
C THR A 169 3.24 -9.73 0.74
N HIS A 170 2.31 -10.37 0.07
CA HIS A 170 2.66 -11.55 -0.73
C HIS A 170 3.52 -11.13 -1.95
N PRO A 171 4.52 -11.91 -2.41
CA PRO A 171 5.35 -11.52 -3.56
C PRO A 171 4.57 -11.17 -4.83
N VAL A 172 3.46 -11.87 -5.10
CA VAL A 172 2.56 -11.55 -6.22
C VAL A 172 1.99 -10.13 -6.10
N GLU A 173 1.57 -9.74 -4.89
CA GLU A 173 1.10 -8.37 -4.62
C GLU A 173 2.26 -7.36 -4.76
N ALA A 174 3.46 -7.68 -4.27
CA ALA A 174 4.64 -6.82 -4.43
C ALA A 174 4.97 -6.55 -5.91
N VAL A 175 4.88 -7.57 -6.77
CA VAL A 175 5.06 -7.43 -8.22
C VAL A 175 3.96 -6.56 -8.84
N ILE A 176 2.69 -6.75 -8.47
CA ILE A 176 1.59 -5.89 -8.95
C ILE A 176 1.84 -4.42 -8.60
N PHE A 177 2.24 -4.13 -7.36
CA PHE A 177 2.57 -2.77 -6.94
C PHE A 177 3.81 -2.20 -7.63
N ALA A 178 4.84 -3.02 -7.87
CA ALA A 178 6.04 -2.63 -8.60
C ALA A 178 5.73 -2.26 -10.06
N LEU A 179 4.99 -3.12 -10.78
CA LEU A 179 4.57 -2.87 -12.16
C LEU A 179 3.69 -1.63 -12.27
N ARG A 180 2.75 -1.46 -11.34
CA ARG A 180 1.96 -0.23 -11.28
C ARG A 180 2.86 1.00 -11.11
N SER A 181 3.81 0.96 -10.17
CA SER A 181 4.71 2.08 -9.91
C SER A 181 5.55 2.42 -11.14
N VAL A 182 6.04 1.41 -11.86
CA VAL A 182 6.76 1.57 -13.14
C VAL A 182 5.88 2.26 -14.17
N LEU A 183 4.65 1.78 -14.36
CA LEU A 183 3.71 2.34 -15.34
C LEU A 183 3.39 3.82 -15.05
N VAL A 184 3.00 4.15 -13.82
CA VAL A 184 2.63 5.51 -13.44
C VAL A 184 3.81 6.47 -13.58
N GLN A 185 4.98 6.08 -13.07
CA GLN A 185 6.18 6.91 -13.16
C GLN A 185 6.60 7.11 -14.62
N ALA A 186 6.56 6.05 -15.44
CA ALA A 186 6.93 6.13 -16.84
C ALA A 186 6.00 7.08 -17.62
N ILE A 187 4.68 6.98 -17.42
CA ILE A 187 3.70 7.87 -18.07
C ILE A 187 3.95 9.33 -17.67
N ALA A 188 4.09 9.59 -16.36
CA ALA A 188 4.29 10.95 -15.86
C ALA A 188 5.62 11.54 -16.33
N VAL A 189 6.73 10.79 -16.21
CA VAL A 189 8.07 11.24 -16.62
C VAL A 189 8.12 11.45 -18.13
N ALA A 190 7.69 10.49 -18.94
CA ALA A 190 7.72 10.60 -20.39
C ALA A 190 6.87 11.78 -20.89
N GLY A 191 5.64 11.91 -20.37
CA GLY A 191 4.75 13.01 -20.73
C GLY A 191 5.34 14.38 -20.37
N PHE A 192 5.85 14.54 -19.15
CA PHE A 192 6.40 15.84 -18.74
C PHE A 192 7.71 16.18 -19.45
N LEU A 193 8.61 15.22 -19.63
CA LEU A 193 9.85 15.44 -20.40
C LEU A 193 9.54 15.78 -21.85
N TYR A 194 8.55 15.11 -22.47
CA TYR A 194 8.15 15.37 -23.84
C TYR A 194 7.55 16.78 -24.00
N PHE A 195 6.53 17.12 -23.21
CA PHE A 195 5.78 18.37 -23.38
C PHE A 195 6.47 19.60 -22.77
N PHE A 196 7.37 19.44 -21.79
CA PHE A 196 7.96 20.58 -21.08
C PHE A 196 9.50 20.62 -21.10
N GLY A 197 10.14 19.57 -21.64
CA GLY A 197 11.58 19.47 -21.78
C GLY A 197 12.31 19.38 -20.44
N GLY A 198 13.52 19.97 -20.37
CA GLY A 198 14.35 19.95 -19.16
C GLY A 198 13.78 20.69 -17.94
N ARG A 199 12.65 21.38 -18.08
CA ARG A 199 11.94 22.04 -16.95
C ARG A 199 11.15 21.06 -16.09
N ALA A 200 10.99 19.81 -16.55
CA ALA A 200 10.28 18.74 -15.84
C ALA A 200 11.14 18.14 -14.72
N GLU A 201 11.39 18.93 -13.68
CA GLU A 201 12.10 18.49 -12.48
C GLU A 201 11.13 18.19 -11.33
N LEU A 202 11.46 17.22 -10.48
CA LEU A 202 10.66 16.92 -9.30
C LEU A 202 11.09 17.81 -8.12
N VAL A 203 10.11 18.42 -7.47
CA VAL A 203 10.30 19.07 -6.17
C VAL A 203 10.37 17.98 -5.11
N THR A 204 11.56 17.80 -4.54
CA THR A 204 11.85 16.74 -3.59
C THR A 204 12.44 17.25 -2.28
N ILE A 205 12.24 16.49 -1.21
CA ILE A 205 12.95 16.64 0.07
C ILE A 205 13.67 15.32 0.33
N LEU A 206 15.00 15.38 0.48
CA LEU A 206 15.86 14.20 0.61
C LEU A 206 15.62 13.16 -0.51
N GLY A 207 15.34 13.63 -1.73
CA GLY A 207 15.07 12.77 -2.90
C GLY A 207 13.67 12.15 -2.95
N ALA A 208 12.81 12.36 -1.95
CA ALA A 208 11.41 11.95 -1.99
C ALA A 208 10.50 13.08 -2.49
N ASN A 209 9.45 12.75 -3.26
CA ASN A 209 8.42 13.72 -3.65
C ASN A 209 7.91 14.48 -2.42
N VAL A 210 7.88 15.81 -2.47
CA VAL A 210 7.57 16.67 -1.30
C VAL A 210 6.24 16.31 -0.63
N PHE A 211 5.18 15.99 -1.38
CA PHE A 211 3.88 15.64 -0.81
C PHE A 211 3.93 14.32 -0.03
N LEU A 212 4.65 13.33 -0.58
CA LEU A 212 4.84 12.04 0.09
C LEU A 212 5.73 12.17 1.31
N PHE A 213 6.79 12.98 1.23
CA PHE A 213 7.67 13.29 2.36
C PHE A 213 6.87 13.90 3.52
N LEU A 214 6.07 14.94 3.24
CA LEU A 214 5.23 15.61 4.22
C LEU A 214 4.21 14.66 4.86
N PHE A 215 3.57 13.82 4.06
CA PHE A 215 2.66 12.81 4.58
C PHE A 215 3.35 11.78 5.48
N ASN A 216 4.55 11.32 5.10
CA ASN A 216 5.30 10.34 5.87
C ASN A 216 5.79 10.90 7.21
N VAL A 217 6.36 12.11 7.22
CA VAL A 217 6.80 12.77 8.46
C VAL A 217 5.62 13.12 9.36
N ALA A 218 4.43 13.37 8.79
CA ALA A 218 3.19 13.58 9.54
C ALA A 218 2.61 12.29 10.18
N GLY A 219 3.40 11.21 10.28
CA GLY A 219 3.02 10.01 11.01
C GLY A 219 2.35 8.93 10.16
N SER A 220 2.66 8.83 8.87
CA SER A 220 2.06 7.79 7.99
C SER A 220 2.27 6.36 8.52
N ASN A 221 3.36 6.10 9.26
CA ASN A 221 3.63 4.82 9.90
C ASN A 221 2.59 4.43 10.96
N LEU A 222 1.94 5.40 11.61
CA LEU A 222 0.98 5.15 12.69
C LEU A 222 -0.31 4.46 12.22
N ARG A 223 -0.62 4.52 10.91
CA ARG A 223 -1.73 3.75 10.32
C ARG A 223 -1.55 2.23 10.44
N HIS A 224 -0.30 1.77 10.54
CA HIS A 224 0.04 0.40 10.94
C HIS A 224 0.64 0.44 12.35
N SER A 225 -0.16 0.77 13.34
CA SER A 225 0.26 0.71 14.74
C SER A 225 -0.94 0.40 15.63
N HIS A 226 -0.71 0.25 16.93
CA HIS A 226 -1.79 0.18 17.91
C HIS A 226 -2.24 1.57 18.41
N VAL A 227 -1.63 2.66 17.93
CA VAL A 227 -1.97 4.04 18.29
C VAL A 227 -3.14 4.50 17.42
N TRP A 228 -4.23 4.91 18.07
CA TRP A 228 -5.44 5.37 17.39
C TRP A 228 -5.41 6.88 17.21
N ILE A 229 -5.40 7.36 15.95
CA ILE A 229 -5.43 8.78 15.63
C ILE A 229 -6.46 9.02 14.53
N SER A 230 -7.53 9.72 14.89
CA SER A 230 -8.50 10.27 13.93
C SER A 230 -8.13 11.72 13.62
N TYR A 231 -8.31 12.15 12.37
CA TYR A 231 -8.16 13.55 11.97
C TYR A 231 -9.47 14.33 12.07
N GLY A 232 -10.54 13.69 12.57
CA GLY A 232 -11.88 14.27 12.64
C GLY A 232 -12.60 14.27 11.30
N ARG A 233 -13.93 14.42 11.36
CA ARG A 233 -14.85 14.15 10.23
C ARG A 233 -14.65 15.01 8.99
N ILE A 234 -14.01 16.17 9.11
CA ILE A 234 -13.77 17.09 7.98
C ILE A 234 -12.51 16.65 7.24
N ILE A 235 -11.39 16.52 7.96
CA ILE A 235 -10.09 16.18 7.36
C ILE A 235 -10.12 14.75 6.81
N GLU A 236 -10.81 13.81 7.46
CA GLU A 236 -10.94 12.41 7.03
C GLU A 236 -11.73 12.22 5.71
N ARG A 237 -12.36 13.28 5.19
CA ARG A 237 -12.95 13.26 3.83
C ARG A 237 -11.93 13.59 2.74
N LEU A 238 -10.81 14.20 3.13
CA LEU A 238 -9.75 14.64 2.22
C LEU A 238 -8.49 13.77 2.36
N LEU A 239 -8.09 13.45 3.59
CA LEU A 239 -6.88 12.70 3.92
C LEU A 239 -7.20 11.46 4.75
N ILE A 240 -6.58 10.33 4.42
CA ILE A 240 -6.74 9.09 5.17
C ILE A 240 -5.99 9.18 6.50
N SER A 241 -6.73 9.17 7.61
CA SER A 241 -6.16 9.11 8.96
C SER A 241 -5.61 7.73 9.31
N PRO A 242 -4.70 7.62 10.32
CA PRO A 242 -4.31 6.33 10.89
C PRO A 242 -5.51 5.47 11.29
N ALA A 243 -6.52 6.08 11.92
CA ALA A 243 -7.75 5.40 12.32
C ALA A 243 -8.54 4.85 11.12
N GLN A 244 -8.67 5.59 10.02
CA GLN A 244 -9.37 5.10 8.82
C GLN A 244 -8.70 3.87 8.20
N HIS A 245 -7.36 3.83 8.19
CA HIS A 245 -6.61 2.68 7.72
C HIS A 245 -6.69 1.49 8.70
N GLN A 246 -6.71 1.75 10.01
CA GLN A 246 -6.94 0.71 11.01
C GLN A 246 -8.35 0.12 10.86
N ILE A 247 -9.37 0.93 10.59
CA ILE A 247 -10.73 0.48 10.26
C ILE A 247 -10.73 -0.43 9.04
N HIS A 248 -9.97 -0.10 8.00
CA HIS A 248 -9.82 -0.95 6.83
C HIS A 248 -9.25 -2.35 7.16
N HIS A 249 -8.39 -2.46 8.16
CA HIS A 249 -7.86 -3.72 8.70
C HIS A 249 -8.80 -4.45 9.67
N SER A 250 -9.96 -3.87 9.99
CA SER A 250 -10.89 -4.43 10.96
C SER A 250 -11.51 -5.74 10.50
N LEU A 251 -11.62 -6.68 11.43
CA LEU A 251 -12.35 -7.93 11.26
C LEU A 251 -13.86 -7.73 11.12
N GLU A 252 -14.41 -6.67 11.72
CA GLU A 252 -15.86 -6.40 11.74
C GLU A 252 -16.45 -6.20 10.34
N ARG A 253 -17.58 -6.87 10.08
CA ARG A 253 -18.27 -6.82 8.78
C ARG A 253 -18.65 -5.41 8.32
N ARG A 254 -19.00 -4.51 9.24
CA ARG A 254 -19.36 -3.12 8.90
C ARG A 254 -18.19 -2.34 8.27
N HIS A 255 -16.96 -2.78 8.51
CA HIS A 255 -15.75 -2.14 8.01
C HIS A 255 -15.18 -2.80 6.73
N HIS A 256 -15.76 -3.92 6.28
CA HIS A 256 -15.31 -4.60 5.06
C HIS A 256 -15.48 -3.69 3.83
N ASP A 257 -14.51 -3.78 2.90
CA ASP A 257 -14.48 -3.01 1.65
C ASP A 257 -14.55 -1.48 1.84
N ARG A 258 -13.92 -0.95 2.89
CA ARG A 258 -13.83 0.49 3.19
C ARG A 258 -12.39 1.01 3.16
N ASN A 259 -12.23 2.31 2.92
CA ASN A 259 -10.99 3.08 3.06
C ASN A 259 -9.76 2.48 2.35
N PHE A 260 -9.81 2.35 1.01
CA PHE A 260 -8.71 1.84 0.20
C PHE A 260 -7.62 2.88 -0.10
N GLY A 261 -7.88 4.16 0.16
CA GLY A 261 -6.96 5.26 -0.11
C GLY A 261 -5.67 5.14 0.69
N ALA A 262 -4.56 5.58 0.08
CA ALA A 262 -3.25 5.57 0.74
C ALA A 262 -3.00 6.91 1.45
N VAL A 263 -3.00 8.02 0.72
CA VAL A 263 -2.87 9.38 1.25
C VAL A 263 -4.21 10.11 1.24
N LEU A 264 -4.85 10.20 0.08
CA LEU A 264 -6.10 10.96 -0.09
C LEU A 264 -7.33 10.08 0.13
N ALA A 265 -8.29 10.58 0.91
CA ALA A 265 -9.59 9.95 1.13
C ALA A 265 -10.61 10.30 0.04
N ILE A 266 -10.28 11.24 -0.85
CA ILE A 266 -11.16 11.67 -1.95
C ILE A 266 -11.53 10.51 -2.88
N TRP A 267 -10.59 9.57 -3.11
CA TRP A 267 -10.84 8.40 -3.94
C TRP A 267 -11.88 7.47 -3.31
N ASP A 268 -11.83 7.30 -1.99
CA ASP A 268 -12.84 6.54 -1.25
C ASP A 268 -14.20 7.23 -1.25
N TRP A 269 -14.21 8.56 -1.16
CA TRP A 269 -15.44 9.33 -1.25
C TRP A 269 -16.09 9.17 -2.63
N MET A 270 -15.34 9.41 -3.71
CA MET A 270 -15.81 9.23 -5.09
C MET A 270 -16.21 7.78 -5.38
N GLY A 271 -15.47 6.82 -4.82
CA GLY A 271 -15.69 5.40 -5.02
C GLY A 271 -16.74 4.75 -4.12
N GLY A 272 -17.33 5.51 -3.18
CA GLY A 272 -18.34 5.03 -2.24
C GLY A 272 -17.82 4.09 -1.15
N SER A 273 -16.51 4.05 -0.91
CA SER A 273 -15.84 3.21 0.09
C SER A 273 -15.41 3.97 1.35
N LEU A 274 -15.67 5.29 1.43
CA LEU A 274 -15.30 6.10 2.59
C LEU A 274 -16.04 5.66 3.86
N CYS A 275 -15.28 5.40 4.92
CA CYS A 275 -15.74 5.18 6.28
C CYS A 275 -14.94 6.10 7.21
N LEU A 276 -15.62 7.02 7.89
CA LEU A 276 -14.99 7.94 8.83
C LEU A 276 -14.69 7.23 10.16
N ALA A 277 -13.67 7.66 10.87
CA ALA A 277 -13.36 7.09 12.17
C ALA A 277 -14.39 7.50 13.22
N GLU A 278 -14.93 6.51 13.94
CA GLU A 278 -15.73 6.73 15.14
C GLU A 278 -14.82 7.02 16.36
N ARG A 279 -15.40 7.49 17.46
CA ARG A 279 -14.63 7.73 18.69
C ARG A 279 -14.21 6.39 19.30
N GLY A 280 -12.89 6.17 19.37
CA GLY A 280 -12.28 5.01 20.00
C GLY A 280 -12.14 3.81 19.07
N ARG A 281 -11.25 2.89 19.47
CA ARG A 281 -11.01 1.62 18.78
C ARG A 281 -11.68 0.49 19.56
N ALA A 282 -12.75 -0.08 19.03
CA ALA A 282 -13.45 -1.21 19.65
C ALA A 282 -13.57 -2.41 18.69
N PHE A 283 -12.46 -2.79 18.04
CA PHE A 283 -12.45 -3.91 17.09
C PHE A 283 -11.08 -4.59 17.00
N SER A 284 -11.13 -5.87 16.60
CA SER A 284 -9.95 -6.71 16.35
C SER A 284 -9.52 -6.65 14.89
N PHE A 285 -8.24 -6.94 14.65
CA PHE A 285 -7.68 -7.11 13.31
C PHE A 285 -7.56 -8.59 12.96
N GLY A 286 -7.26 -8.89 11.70
CA GLY A 286 -7.11 -10.24 11.19
C GLY A 286 -8.12 -10.56 10.09
N VAL A 287 -8.27 -11.85 9.78
CA VAL A 287 -9.25 -12.35 8.82
C VAL A 287 -10.04 -13.48 9.44
N ASP A 288 -11.37 -13.44 9.30
CA ASP A 288 -12.28 -14.47 9.77
C ASP A 288 -12.54 -15.43 8.60
N ASP A 289 -11.78 -16.52 8.56
CA ASP A 289 -11.92 -17.58 7.56
C ASP A 289 -12.36 -18.92 8.16
N GLY A 290 -12.83 -18.91 9.41
CA GLY A 290 -13.24 -20.11 10.14
C GLY A 290 -12.07 -21.01 10.56
N THR A 291 -10.82 -20.56 10.41
CA THR A 291 -9.64 -21.26 10.92
C THR A 291 -8.86 -20.38 11.90
N ALA A 292 -8.10 -21.01 12.81
CA ALA A 292 -7.24 -20.27 13.72
C ALA A 292 -6.22 -19.44 12.93
N PRO A 293 -5.92 -18.19 13.34
CA PRO A 293 -4.93 -17.34 12.67
C PRO A 293 -3.59 -18.04 12.51
N ARG A 294 -3.12 -18.20 11.27
CA ARG A 294 -1.85 -18.89 10.96
C ARG A 294 -0.80 -17.91 10.47
N HIS A 295 0.20 -17.66 11.30
CA HIS A 295 1.35 -16.82 11.01
C HIS A 295 2.59 -17.61 10.57
N ASP A 296 2.41 -18.88 10.19
CA ASP A 296 3.49 -19.71 9.66
C ASP A 296 3.72 -19.48 8.16
N LEU A 297 4.94 -19.74 7.70
CA LEU A 297 5.36 -19.46 6.32
C LEU A 297 4.54 -20.25 5.29
N LYS A 298 4.11 -21.47 5.61
CA LYS A 298 3.32 -22.29 4.70
C LYS A 298 1.98 -21.61 4.43
N SER A 299 1.32 -21.14 5.50
CA SER A 299 0.06 -20.41 5.38
C SER A 299 0.22 -19.07 4.66
N LEU A 300 1.29 -18.32 4.92
CA LEU A 300 1.48 -16.99 4.34
C LEU A 300 1.85 -17.03 2.84
N TYR A 301 2.52 -18.08 2.37
CA TYR A 301 2.97 -18.19 0.97
C TYR A 301 2.18 -19.21 0.12
N LEU A 302 1.84 -20.39 0.66
CA LEU A 302 1.27 -21.46 -0.17
C LEU A 302 -0.26 -21.46 -0.18
N THR A 303 -0.91 -21.11 0.93
CA THR A 303 -2.38 -21.05 0.99
C THR A 303 -2.98 -20.10 -0.06
N PRO A 304 -2.44 -18.88 -0.29
CA PRO A 304 -2.91 -17.99 -1.36
C PRO A 304 -2.97 -18.65 -2.74
N PHE A 305 -1.93 -19.41 -3.11
CA PHE A 305 -1.91 -20.13 -4.39
C PHE A 305 -2.94 -21.26 -4.44
N ALA A 306 -3.11 -22.01 -3.36
CA ALA A 306 -4.12 -23.07 -3.29
C ALA A 306 -5.55 -22.52 -3.39
N ASP A 307 -5.82 -21.38 -2.75
CA ASP A 307 -7.11 -20.68 -2.85
C ASP A 307 -7.35 -20.15 -4.27
N ALA A 308 -6.33 -19.52 -4.87
CA ALA A 308 -6.36 -19.02 -6.24
C ALA A 308 -6.64 -20.14 -7.26
N ALA A 309 -5.95 -21.28 -7.13
CA ALA A 309 -6.17 -22.44 -7.99
C ALA A 309 -7.60 -22.99 -7.86
N ARG A 310 -8.15 -23.07 -6.63
CA ARG A 310 -9.55 -23.48 -6.41
C ARG A 310 -10.55 -22.54 -7.07
N ILE A 311 -10.31 -21.22 -7.02
CA ILE A 311 -11.16 -20.23 -7.69
C ILE A 311 -11.09 -20.42 -9.21
N LEU A 312 -9.89 -20.57 -9.78
CA LEU A 312 -9.71 -20.78 -11.22
C LEU A 312 -10.38 -22.07 -11.69
N MET A 313 -10.20 -23.18 -10.97
CA MET A 313 -10.86 -24.45 -11.32
C MET A 313 -12.39 -24.31 -11.31
N ARG A 314 -12.97 -23.60 -10.34
CA ARG A 314 -14.42 -23.35 -10.31
C ARG A 314 -14.90 -22.53 -11.50
N ILE A 315 -14.13 -21.52 -11.91
CA ILE A 315 -14.47 -20.71 -13.10
C ILE A 315 -14.44 -21.59 -14.35
N LEU A 316 -13.41 -22.42 -14.52
CA LEU A 316 -13.27 -23.31 -15.67
C LEU A 316 -14.41 -24.36 -15.71
N THR A 317 -14.73 -25.02 -14.60
CA THR A 317 -15.78 -26.05 -14.55
C THR A 317 -17.19 -25.47 -14.68
N SER A 318 -17.45 -24.28 -14.14
CA SER A 318 -18.73 -23.57 -14.33
C SER A 318 -18.92 -23.04 -15.76
N GLY A 319 -17.85 -22.59 -16.42
CA GLY A 319 -17.88 -22.20 -17.82
C GLY A 319 -18.20 -23.39 -18.74
N MET A 320 -17.62 -24.56 -18.46
CA MET A 320 -17.90 -25.79 -19.21
C MET A 320 -19.34 -26.31 -19.05
N SER A 321 -19.95 -26.12 -17.87
CA SER A 321 -21.35 -26.53 -17.64
C SER A 321 -22.37 -25.57 -18.26
N SER A 322 -21.99 -24.32 -18.55
CA SER A 322 -22.84 -23.36 -19.28
C SER A 322 -22.87 -23.56 -20.81
N MET A 323 -21.93 -24.32 -21.39
CA MET A 323 -21.98 -24.68 -22.82
C MET A 323 -22.88 -25.90 -23.12
N THR A 324 -23.32 -26.63 -22.11
CA THR A 324 -24.11 -27.87 -22.26
C THR A 324 -25.52 -27.80 -21.67
N GLY A 325 -25.98 -26.66 -21.16
CA GLY A 325 -27.35 -26.53 -20.64
C GLY A 325 -27.82 -25.11 -20.48
N SER A 326 -28.86 -24.72 -21.23
CA SER A 326 -29.70 -23.59 -20.88
C SER A 326 -30.60 -23.95 -19.69
N PHE A 327 -31.00 -22.91 -18.95
CA PHE A 327 -31.91 -22.85 -17.79
C PHE A 327 -31.31 -22.86 -16.37
N LEU A 328 -31.57 -21.72 -15.71
CA LEU A 328 -31.78 -21.47 -14.28
C LEU A 328 -30.57 -21.54 -13.34
N PHE A 329 -30.07 -20.36 -12.90
CA PHE A 329 -30.29 -19.93 -11.52
C PHE A 329 -29.84 -18.48 -11.25
N ARG A 330 -30.80 -17.66 -10.77
CA ARG A 330 -30.56 -16.38 -10.12
C ARG A 330 -30.41 -16.64 -8.61
N ARG A 331 -29.37 -16.03 -8.02
CA ARG A 331 -29.10 -15.88 -6.57
C ARG A 331 -28.78 -17.14 -5.75
N ARG A 332 -27.53 -17.22 -5.28
CA ARG A 332 -27.15 -17.38 -3.86
C ARG A 332 -25.67 -17.05 -3.63
N ARG A 333 -25.38 -15.82 -3.18
CA ARG A 333 -24.27 -15.60 -2.23
C ARG A 333 -24.77 -16.12 -0.89
N ARG A 334 -24.21 -17.23 -0.39
CA ARG A 334 -24.30 -17.65 1.01
C ARG A 334 -22.88 -17.88 1.53
N SER A 335 -22.62 -17.35 2.73
CA SER A 335 -21.52 -17.67 3.63
C SER A 335 -20.09 -17.44 3.15
N VAL A 336 -19.89 -16.31 2.46
CA VAL A 336 -19.20 -15.17 3.10
C VAL A 336 -20.30 -14.44 3.88
N VAL A 337 -20.11 -14.23 5.20
CA VAL A 337 -21.12 -13.87 6.23
C VAL A 337 -21.93 -15.08 6.75
N GLY A 338 -21.58 -15.58 7.93
CA GLY A 338 -22.38 -16.46 8.78
C GLY A 338 -22.37 -15.97 10.23
N GLY A 339 -23.55 -15.73 10.80
CA GLY A 339 -23.79 -15.06 12.08
C GLY A 339 -24.70 -13.87 11.86
#